data_AF-A0A3M0DUC6-F1
#
_entry.id   AF-A0A3M0DUC6-F1
#
_cell.length_a   1.000
_cell.length_b   1.000
_cell.length_c   1.000
_cell.angle_alpha   90.00
_cell.angle_beta   90.00
_cell.angle_gamma   90.00
#
_symmetry.space_group_name_H-M   'P 1'
#
loop_
_entity.id
_entity.type
_entity.pdbx_description
1 polymer ?
#
loop_
_entity_poly.entity_id
_entity_poly.type
_entity_poly.pdbx_seq_one_letter_code
_entity_poly.pdbx_strand_id
1 'polypeptide(L)'
;MTVIAALVLLLPSSDAPGETPREIIVVAKSRKCDLSSAGWTLRNADFRKYAVEWAAGRPIRIVVPRAARTMCLAKIMFKLHDHGVTRAEFVDMPGTPVTETTPAKAD
;
A
#
# COMPACT_ATOMS: atom_id res chain seq x y z
N MET A 1 -43.32 19.51 1.38
CA MET A 1 -42.27 18.92 0.52
C MET A 1 -40.94 19.54 0.92
N THR A 2 -40.15 18.84 1.72
CA THR A 2 -38.84 19.30 2.18
C THR A 2 -37.80 18.49 1.45
N VAL A 3 -37.07 19.13 0.52
CA VAL A 3 -35.99 18.49 -0.24
C VAL A 3 -34.73 18.53 0.61
N ILE A 4 -34.25 17.37 1.06
CA ILE A 4 -32.96 17.23 1.74
C ILE A 4 -31.89 17.07 0.65
N ALA A 5 -31.14 18.13 0.39
CA ALA A 5 -29.97 18.07 -0.47
C ALA A 5 -28.81 17.42 0.30
N ALA A 6 -28.45 16.18 -0.06
CA ALA A 6 -27.27 15.50 0.47
C ALA A 6 -26.01 16.08 -0.20
N LEU A 7 -25.26 16.90 0.54
CA LEU A 7 -23.96 17.40 0.12
C LEU A 7 -22.93 16.26 0.27
N VAL A 8 -22.60 15.59 -0.83
CA VAL A 8 -21.52 14.61 -0.88
C VAL A 8 -20.20 15.36 -0.77
N LEU A 9 -19.54 15.25 0.39
CA LEU A 9 -18.16 15.68 0.59
C LEU A 9 -17.23 14.78 -0.24
N LEU A 10 -16.87 15.22 -1.44
CA LEU A 10 -15.68 14.70 -2.12
C LEU A 10 -14.46 15.17 -1.32
N LEU A 11 -13.85 14.29 -0.53
CA LEU A 11 -12.52 14.54 0.02
C LEU A 11 -11.48 14.38 -1.10
N PRO A 12 -10.73 15.42 -1.49
CA PRO A 12 -9.53 15.22 -2.25
C PRO A 12 -8.45 14.66 -1.32
N SER A 13 -8.13 13.38 -1.46
CA SER A 13 -6.95 12.75 -0.87
C SER A 13 -5.69 13.29 -1.56
N SER A 14 -5.36 14.55 -1.28
CA SER A 14 -4.14 15.18 -1.77
C SER A 14 -3.11 15.10 -0.65
N ASP A 15 -2.33 14.01 -0.63
CA ASP A 15 -1.11 13.92 0.17
C ASP A 15 -0.21 15.11 -0.22
N ALA A 16 -0.12 16.11 0.66
CA ALA A 16 0.73 17.27 0.45
C ALA A 16 2.21 16.85 0.54
N PRO A 17 3.10 17.40 -0.30
CA PRO A 17 4.52 17.10 -0.23
C PRO A 17 5.07 17.55 1.13
N GLY A 18 5.33 16.58 2.02
CA GLY A 18 5.79 16.82 3.39
C GLY A 18 5.01 16.05 4.46
N GLU A 19 3.78 15.60 4.18
CA GLU A 19 3.04 14.73 5.09
C GLU A 19 3.62 13.31 5.06
N THR A 20 3.67 12.66 6.24
CA THR A 20 4.01 11.25 6.33
C THR A 20 2.96 10.44 5.59
N PRO A 21 3.34 9.58 4.63
CA PRO A 21 2.38 8.77 3.88
C PRO A 21 1.53 7.92 4.81
N ARG A 22 0.24 7.85 4.53
CA ARG A 22 -0.71 6.91 5.17
C ARG A 22 -0.84 5.62 4.37
N GLU A 23 -0.39 5.65 3.12
CA GLU A 23 -0.39 4.54 2.21
C GLU A 23 0.92 4.51 1.42
N ILE A 24 1.50 3.31 1.26
CA ILE A 24 2.59 3.05 0.33
C ILE A 24 2.27 1.82 -0.50
N ILE A 25 2.73 1.81 -1.75
CA ILE A 25 2.48 0.73 -2.69
C ILE A 25 3.76 -0.09 -2.86
N VAL A 26 3.63 -1.41 -2.86
CA VAL A 26 4.73 -2.32 -3.20
C VAL A 26 4.95 -2.28 -4.71
N VAL A 27 6.18 -2.00 -5.13
CA VAL A 27 6.59 -2.08 -6.54
C VAL A 27 7.48 -3.30 -6.71
N ALA A 28 6.86 -4.43 -7.08
CA ALA A 28 7.57 -5.67 -7.33
C ALA A 28 8.29 -5.63 -8.69
N LYS A 29 9.61 -5.81 -8.69
CA LYS A 29 10.45 -5.96 -9.87
C LYS A 29 11.15 -7.31 -9.83
N SER A 30 11.57 -7.84 -10.98
CA SER A 30 12.13 -9.20 -11.13
C SER A 30 13.19 -9.60 -10.06
N ARG A 31 14.00 -8.63 -9.58
CA ARG A 31 15.00 -8.84 -8.51
C ARG A 31 14.94 -7.82 -7.37
N LYS A 32 13.95 -6.92 -7.35
CA LYS A 32 13.88 -5.81 -6.38
C LYS A 32 12.45 -5.63 -5.85
N CYS A 33 12.37 -5.14 -4.62
CA CYS A 33 11.12 -4.85 -3.93
C CYS A 33 11.21 -3.41 -3.48
N ASP A 34 10.75 -2.53 -4.37
CA ASP A 34 10.74 -1.11 -4.10
C ASP A 34 9.39 -0.74 -3.46
N LEU A 35 9.35 0.41 -2.82
CA LEU A 35 8.13 1.01 -2.30
C LEU A 35 7.87 2.28 -3.10
N SER A 36 6.62 2.63 -3.31
CA SER A 36 6.23 3.93 -3.86
C SER A 36 5.20 4.62 -2.98
N SER A 37 5.20 5.95 -3.04
CA SER A 37 4.25 6.82 -2.36
C SER A 37 3.89 7.94 -3.32
N ALA A 38 2.59 8.22 -3.49
CA ALA A 38 2.09 9.26 -4.40
C ALA A 38 2.70 9.20 -5.83
N GLY A 39 2.96 8.01 -6.35
CA GLY A 39 3.55 7.80 -7.69
C GLY A 39 5.08 7.86 -7.78
N TRP A 40 5.78 8.20 -6.70
CA TRP A 40 7.24 8.29 -6.66
C TRP A 40 7.85 7.09 -5.95
N THR A 41 9.01 6.63 -6.38
CA THR A 41 9.76 5.60 -5.64
C THR A 41 10.22 6.15 -4.29
N LEU A 42 9.79 5.51 -3.21
CA LEU A 42 10.18 5.83 -1.84
C LEU A 42 11.60 5.31 -1.59
N ARG A 43 12.57 6.24 -1.59
CA ARG A 43 13.98 5.90 -1.36
C ARG A 43 14.23 5.57 0.10
N ASN A 44 15.38 4.94 0.39
CA ASN A 44 15.67 4.48 1.74
C ASN A 44 15.76 5.61 2.78
N ALA A 45 16.25 6.79 2.39
CA ALA A 45 16.31 7.94 3.28
C ALA A 45 14.91 8.42 3.68
N ASP A 46 14.01 8.57 2.69
CA ASP A 46 12.62 8.98 2.91
C ASP A 46 11.85 7.93 3.71
N PHE A 47 12.05 6.65 3.38
CA PHE A 47 11.48 5.55 4.15
C PHE A 47 11.86 5.64 5.62
N ARG A 48 13.15 5.83 5.95
CA ARG A 48 13.60 5.94 7.34
C ARG A 48 12.99 7.14 8.05
N LYS A 49 12.86 8.28 7.34
CA LYS A 49 12.21 9.48 7.87
C LYS A 49 10.76 9.18 8.26
N TYR A 50 9.99 8.55 7.38
CA TYR A 50 8.58 8.23 7.65
C TYR A 50 8.41 7.08 8.65
N ALA A 51 9.34 6.13 8.69
CA ALA A 51 9.27 4.99 9.60
C ALA A 51 9.32 5.40 11.07
N VAL A 52 9.93 6.54 11.41
CA VAL A 52 9.88 7.10 12.78
C VAL A 52 8.43 7.35 13.22
N GLU A 53 7.61 7.95 12.35
CA GLU A 53 6.21 8.25 12.64
C GLU A 53 5.35 6.98 12.68
N TRP A 54 5.61 6.02 11.79
CA TRP A 54 4.93 4.73 11.80
C TRP A 54 5.27 3.90 13.04
N ALA A 55 6.53 3.96 13.50
CA ALA A 55 6.99 3.33 14.73
C ALA A 55 6.39 3.98 15.99
N ALA A 56 6.11 5.29 15.94
CA ALA A 56 5.34 6.00 16.97
C ALA A 56 3.86 5.59 17.02
N GLY A 57 3.43 4.63 16.19
CA GLY A 57 2.09 4.05 16.21
C GLY A 57 1.11 4.65 15.21
N ARG A 58 1.58 5.54 14.31
CA ARG A 58 0.78 6.02 13.18
C ARG A 58 0.53 4.86 12.20
N PRO A 59 -0.73 4.52 11.90
CA PRO A 59 -1.02 3.38 11.03
C PRO A 59 -0.56 3.64 9.59
N ILE A 60 -0.13 2.58 8.91
CA ILE A 60 0.31 2.61 7.52
C ILE A 60 -0.32 1.47 6.74
N ARG A 61 -0.90 1.78 5.57
CA ARG A 61 -1.41 0.80 4.61
C ARG A 61 -0.34 0.46 3.58
N ILE A 62 -0.12 -0.82 3.36
CA ILE A 62 0.81 -1.37 2.39
C ILE A 62 -0.01 -2.02 1.27
N VAL A 63 -0.11 -1.35 0.13
CA VAL A 63 -0.85 -1.85 -1.02
C VAL A 63 0.02 -2.83 -1.80
N VAL A 64 -0.46 -4.07 -1.92
CA VAL A 64 0.25 -5.18 -2.52
C VAL A 64 -0.32 -5.49 -3.91
N PRO A 65 0.44 -5.30 -5.00
CA PRO A 65 0.03 -5.79 -6.31
C PRO A 65 0.00 -7.31 -6.32
N ARG A 66 -0.95 -7.89 -7.05
CA ARG A 66 -1.10 -9.35 -7.22
C ARG A 66 0.17 -10.05 -7.71
N ALA A 67 0.98 -9.38 -8.53
CA ALA A 67 2.23 -9.91 -9.05
C ALA A 67 3.40 -9.91 -8.02
N ALA A 68 3.18 -9.35 -6.81
CA ALA A 68 4.19 -9.34 -5.77
C ALA A 68 4.45 -10.76 -5.26
N ARG A 69 5.69 -11.22 -5.43
CA ARG A 69 6.11 -12.54 -4.94
C ARG A 69 6.17 -12.56 -3.41
N THR A 70 5.93 -13.71 -2.78
CA THR A 70 6.01 -13.90 -1.32
C THR A 70 7.31 -13.40 -0.71
N MET A 71 8.44 -13.63 -1.37
CA MET A 71 9.75 -13.12 -0.93
C MET A 71 9.78 -11.58 -0.83
N CYS A 72 9.03 -10.90 -1.69
CA CYS A 72 8.95 -9.44 -1.71
C CYS A 72 8.21 -8.91 -0.48
N LEU A 73 7.09 -9.55 -0.17
CA LEU A 73 6.29 -9.22 1.01
C LEU A 73 7.06 -9.48 2.29
N ALA A 74 7.76 -10.62 2.40
CA ALA A 74 8.61 -10.93 3.54
C ALA A 74 9.67 -9.84 3.77
N LYS A 75 10.36 -9.39 2.71
CA LYS A 75 11.37 -8.31 2.82
C LYS A 75 10.76 -7.00 3.33
N ILE A 76 9.55 -6.66 2.91
CA ILE A 76 8.87 -5.43 3.34
C ILE A 76 8.42 -5.55 4.80
N MET A 77 7.89 -6.71 5.19
CA MET A 77 7.54 -6.99 6.60
C MET A 77 8.75 -6.87 7.51
N PHE A 78 9.87 -7.53 7.18
CA PHE A 78 11.10 -7.40 7.96
C PHE A 78 11.61 -5.96 7.99
N LYS A 79 11.60 -5.26 6.85
CA LYS A 79 12.02 -3.86 6.81
C LYS A 79 11.17 -2.97 7.72
N LEU A 80 9.85 -3.15 7.75
CA LEU A 80 8.97 -2.38 8.65
C LEU A 80 9.26 -2.71 10.12
N HIS A 81 9.40 -4.00 10.44
CA HIS A 81 9.70 -4.48 11.77
C HIS A 81 11.06 -4.00 12.29
N ASP A 82 12.11 -4.04 11.46
CA ASP A 82 13.47 -3.56 11.80
C ASP A 82 13.49 -2.07 12.15
N HIS A 83 12.48 -1.32 11.70
CA HIS A 83 12.28 0.09 12.02
C HIS A 83 11.25 0.33 13.14
N GLY A 84 10.76 -0.71 13.81
CA GLY A 84 9.85 -0.60 14.95
C GLY A 84 8.39 -0.34 14.58
N VAL A 85 8.01 -0.52 13.31
CA VAL A 85 6.62 -0.32 12.87
C VAL A 85 5.76 -1.49 13.34
N THR A 86 4.72 -1.20 14.13
CA THR A 86 3.82 -2.21 14.72
C THR A 86 2.41 -2.20 14.14
N ARG A 87 2.04 -1.12 13.43
CA ARG A 87 0.68 -0.89 12.89
C ARG A 87 0.69 -0.78 11.36
N ALA A 88 1.11 -1.86 10.70
CA ALA A 88 1.06 -1.98 9.25
C ALA A 88 -0.09 -2.90 8.80
N GLU A 89 -0.94 -2.42 7.90
CA GLU A 89 -2.02 -3.19 7.28
C GLU A 89 -1.62 -3.50 5.84
N PHE A 90 -1.56 -4.78 5.47
CA PHE A 90 -1.33 -5.19 4.09
C PHE A 90 -2.68 -5.37 3.39
N VAL A 91 -2.87 -4.65 2.28
CA VAL A 91 -4.11 -4.68 1.50
C VAL A 91 -3.82 -5.01 0.05
N ASP A 92 -4.69 -5.80 -0.58
CA ASP A 92 -4.56 -6.09 -1.99
C ASP A 92 -4.82 -4.83 -2.83
N MET A 93 -4.06 -4.67 -3.91
CA MET A 93 -4.30 -3.60 -4.87
C MET A 93 -5.66 -3.78 -5.54
N PRO A 94 -6.54 -2.76 -5.51
CA PRO A 94 -7.82 -2.85 -6.20
C PRO A 94 -7.60 -2.93 -7.72
N GLY A 95 -8.06 -4.01 -8.34
CA GLY A 95 -8.12 -4.16 -9.80
C GLY A 95 -7.02 -5.01 -10.45
N THR A 96 -7.30 -6.28 -10.65
CA THR A 96 -7.22 -6.99 -11.94
C THR A 96 -8.20 -8.17 -11.86
N PRO A 97 -9.16 -8.32 -12.79
CA PRO A 97 -10.16 -9.37 -12.71
C PRO A 97 -9.51 -10.75 -12.63
N VAL A 98 -10.02 -11.59 -11.72
CA VAL A 98 -9.67 -13.01 -11.65
C VAL A 98 -10.29 -13.66 -12.89
N THR A 99 -9.50 -13.98 -13.91
CA THR A 99 -9.92 -15.03 -14.85
C THR A 99 -9.77 -16.34 -14.08
N GLU A 100 -10.84 -16.75 -13.43
CA GLU A 100 -10.93 -18.04 -12.77
C GLU A 100 -10.94 -19.11 -13.87
N THR A 101 -9.77 -19.63 -14.23
CA THR A 101 -9.69 -20.78 -15.13
C THR A 101 -10.14 -22.00 -14.34
N THR A 102 -11.45 -22.21 -14.29
CA THR A 102 -12.02 -23.52 -13.94
C THR A 102 -11.36 -24.55 -14.85
N PRO A 103 -10.66 -25.57 -14.31
CA PRO A 103 -10.11 -26.63 -15.14
C PRO A 103 -11.30 -27.34 -15.81
N ALA A 104 -11.36 -27.25 -17.14
CA ALA A 104 -12.31 -28.02 -17.91
C ALA A 104 -12.09 -29.50 -17.55
N LYS A 105 -13.12 -30.11 -16.97
CA LYS A 105 -13.21 -31.55 -16.77
C LYS A 105 -13.01 -32.20 -18.14
N ALA A 106 -11.93 -32.95 -18.30
CA ALA A 106 -11.75 -33.83 -19.45
C ALA A 106 -12.70 -35.02 -19.26
N ASP A 107 -13.64 -35.17 -20.20
CA ASP A 107 -14.44 -36.38 -20.37
C ASP A 107 -13.63 -37.46 -21.11
#